data_AF-A0A377H8U0-F1
#
_entry.id   AF-A0A377H8U0-F1
#
_cell.length_a   1.000
_cell.length_b   1.000
_cell.length_c   1.000
_cell.angle_alpha   90.00
_cell.angle_beta   90.00
_cell.angle_gamma   90.00
#
_symmetry.space_group_name_H-M   'P 1'
#
loop_
_entity.id
_entity.type
_entity.pdbx_description
1 polymer ?
#
loop_
_entity_poly.entity_id
_entity_poly.type
_entity_poly.pdbx_seq_one_letter_code
_entity_poly.pdbx_strand_id
1 'polypeptide(L)'
;MKPLVIKVGGALLDTPQAMQNLISTLAQFKRTQQRQIVIVHGGGCIVDELMQRLNLPVQKKQGLRVTPADQIDIITGALAGIANKKLVAMAKTAGLNVVGLSLGDGNLTTATQLDAELGHVATVQPKQVALLNALLNADFLPIISSIAIDDDGRLMNVNADQAATAIATLLQAELVMLSDVDGVLDQQKNLIAELNTAQIEKLIAEQVITDGMIVKVKAALTAAQALNQAVEIANWKKTEKLADLFSGQRIGTRIAP
;
A
#
# COMPACT_ATOMS: atom_id res chain seq x y z
N MET A 1 6.42 16.85 -11.56
CA MET A 1 5.26 15.96 -11.36
C MET A 1 5.05 15.77 -9.87
N LYS A 2 3.82 15.54 -9.41
CA LYS A 2 3.57 15.14 -8.01
C LYS A 2 4.29 13.82 -7.71
N PRO A 3 4.79 13.61 -6.47
CA PRO A 3 5.28 12.30 -6.07
C PRO A 3 4.19 11.24 -6.26
N LEU A 4 4.59 9.99 -6.35
CA LEU A 4 3.69 8.85 -6.48
C LEU A 4 3.91 7.88 -5.31
N VAL A 5 2.85 7.60 -4.57
CA VAL A 5 2.81 6.51 -3.60
C VAL A 5 2.19 5.29 -4.27
N ILE A 6 2.94 4.19 -4.29
CA ILE A 6 2.50 2.92 -4.84
C ILE A 6 2.27 1.97 -3.66
N LYS A 7 1.01 1.65 -3.38
CA LYS A 7 0.68 0.63 -2.41
C LYS A 7 0.78 -0.75 -3.06
N VAL A 8 1.54 -1.65 -2.45
CA VAL A 8 1.65 -3.05 -2.86
C VAL A 8 1.06 -4.00 -1.81
N GLY A 9 0.31 -4.99 -2.27
CA GLY A 9 -0.41 -5.95 -1.43
C GLY A 9 0.23 -7.35 -1.37
N GLY A 10 -0.39 -8.24 -0.58
CA GLY A 10 0.11 -9.59 -0.32
C GLY A 10 0.25 -10.47 -1.57
N ALA A 11 -0.70 -10.39 -2.52
CA ALA A 11 -0.65 -11.20 -3.75
C ALA A 11 0.61 -10.93 -4.58
N LEU A 12 1.07 -9.66 -4.63
CA LEU A 12 2.33 -9.32 -5.29
C LEU A 12 3.53 -9.87 -4.51
N LEU A 13 3.49 -9.77 -3.18
CA LEU A 13 4.57 -10.22 -2.30
C LEU A 13 4.78 -11.74 -2.33
N ASP A 14 3.73 -12.49 -2.65
CA ASP A 14 3.74 -13.95 -2.81
C ASP A 14 4.11 -14.39 -4.25
N THR A 15 4.30 -13.44 -5.17
CA THR A 15 4.62 -13.72 -6.58
C THR A 15 6.00 -13.12 -6.94
N PRO A 16 7.12 -13.85 -6.71
CA PRO A 16 8.48 -13.31 -6.90
C PRO A 16 8.72 -12.70 -8.28
N GLN A 17 8.25 -13.35 -9.34
CA GLN A 17 8.40 -12.85 -10.71
C GLN A 17 7.69 -11.51 -10.91
N ALA A 18 6.49 -11.34 -10.35
CA ALA A 18 5.74 -10.10 -10.49
C ALA A 18 6.40 -8.95 -9.71
N MET A 19 6.94 -9.25 -8.52
CA MET A 19 7.71 -8.29 -7.74
C MET A 19 8.98 -7.86 -8.49
N GLN A 20 9.70 -8.82 -9.08
CA GLN A 20 10.87 -8.54 -9.92
C GLN A 20 10.50 -7.66 -11.12
N ASN A 21 9.39 -7.94 -11.79
CA ASN A 21 8.91 -7.15 -12.92
C ASN A 21 8.59 -5.70 -12.49
N LEU A 22 7.86 -5.52 -11.38
CA LEU A 22 7.55 -4.18 -10.85
C LEU A 22 8.82 -3.38 -10.57
N ILE A 23 9.77 -3.97 -9.83
CA ILE A 23 11.01 -3.30 -9.43
C ILE A 23 11.92 -3.02 -10.63
N SER A 24 12.00 -3.95 -11.58
CA SER A 24 12.82 -3.77 -12.79
C SER A 24 12.25 -2.68 -13.70
N THR A 25 10.94 -2.64 -13.90
CA THR A 25 10.29 -1.56 -14.66
C THR A 25 10.48 -0.21 -13.96
N LEU A 26 10.41 -0.16 -12.63
CA LEU A 26 10.69 1.05 -11.86
C LEU A 26 12.14 1.51 -12.03
N ALA A 27 13.10 0.57 -11.99
CA ALA A 27 14.51 0.87 -12.22
C ALA A 27 14.76 1.41 -13.64
N GLN A 28 14.12 0.84 -14.66
CA GLN A 28 14.20 1.37 -16.03
C GLN A 28 13.58 2.77 -16.13
N PHE A 29 12.40 2.97 -15.53
CA PHE A 29 11.72 4.26 -15.53
C PHE A 29 12.55 5.36 -14.88
N LYS A 30 13.19 5.10 -13.72
CA LYS A 30 14.05 6.09 -13.04
C LYS A 30 15.31 6.48 -13.82
N ARG A 31 15.73 5.71 -14.84
CA ARG A 31 16.85 6.09 -15.72
C ARG A 31 16.49 7.18 -16.72
N THR A 32 15.21 7.30 -17.08
CA THR A 32 14.74 8.21 -18.14
C THR A 32 13.83 9.31 -17.62
N GLN A 33 13.25 9.15 -16.43
CA GLN A 33 12.28 10.07 -15.84
C GLN A 33 12.61 10.39 -14.39
N GLN A 34 12.40 11.65 -13.99
CA GLN A 34 12.62 12.13 -12.63
C GLN A 34 11.28 12.33 -11.90
N ARG A 35 10.58 11.23 -11.62
CA ARG A 35 9.43 11.23 -10.70
C ARG A 35 9.85 10.66 -9.35
N GLN A 36 9.53 11.38 -8.28
CA GLN A 36 9.66 10.87 -6.91
C GLN A 36 8.62 9.77 -6.67
N ILE A 37 9.08 8.60 -6.23
CA ILE A 37 8.24 7.41 -6.02
C ILE A 37 8.52 6.86 -4.62
N VAL A 38 7.46 6.48 -3.92
CA VAL A 38 7.49 5.80 -2.62
C VAL A 38 6.66 4.52 -2.73
N ILE A 39 7.17 3.41 -2.20
CA ILE A 39 6.41 2.17 -2.08
C ILE A 39 5.93 2.03 -0.65
N VAL A 40 4.64 1.76 -0.45
CA VAL A 40 4.08 1.35 0.84
C VAL A 40 3.58 -0.08 0.71
N HIS A 41 3.93 -0.96 1.63
CA HIS A 41 3.57 -2.36 1.53
C HIS A 41 2.89 -2.90 2.78
N GLY A 42 1.94 -3.81 2.55
CA GLY A 42 1.48 -4.74 3.57
C GLY A 42 2.31 -6.03 3.55
N GLY A 43 1.70 -7.14 3.97
CA GLY A 43 2.37 -8.44 3.91
C GLY A 43 1.54 -9.54 4.54
N GLY A 44 0.21 -9.48 4.37
CA GLY A 44 -0.72 -10.40 5.02
C GLY A 44 -0.37 -11.87 4.81
N CYS A 45 0.02 -12.26 3.59
CA CYS A 45 0.48 -13.61 3.26
C CYS A 45 1.74 -14.02 4.04
N ILE A 46 2.74 -13.16 4.12
CA ILE A 46 4.01 -13.43 4.84
C ILE A 46 3.74 -13.57 6.34
N VAL A 47 2.83 -12.76 6.89
CA VAL A 47 2.38 -12.90 8.28
C VAL A 47 1.64 -14.23 8.46
N ASP A 48 0.67 -14.54 7.59
CA ASP A 48 -0.13 -15.78 7.67
C ASP A 48 0.77 -17.03 7.61
N GLU A 49 1.77 -17.04 6.70
CA GLU A 49 2.75 -18.12 6.58
C GLU A 49 3.60 -18.28 7.86
N LEU A 50 4.12 -17.17 8.41
CA LEU A 50 4.93 -17.22 9.64
C LEU A 50 4.10 -17.70 10.84
N MET A 51 2.88 -17.20 10.99
CA MET A 51 1.96 -17.61 12.06
C MET A 51 1.63 -19.10 11.96
N GLN A 52 1.37 -19.60 10.75
CA GLN A 52 1.14 -21.03 10.50
C GLN A 52 2.35 -21.87 10.90
N ARG A 53 3.57 -21.46 10.52
CA ARG A 53 4.82 -22.17 10.89
C ARG A 53 5.07 -22.20 12.39
N LEU A 54 4.62 -21.18 13.12
CA LEU A 54 4.70 -21.08 14.57
C LEU A 54 3.49 -21.72 15.28
N ASN A 55 2.55 -22.30 14.53
CA ASN A 55 1.30 -22.86 15.04
C ASN A 55 0.48 -21.86 15.88
N LEU A 56 0.48 -20.60 15.46
CA LEU A 56 -0.27 -19.50 16.09
C LEU A 56 -1.55 -19.20 15.31
N PRO A 57 -2.67 -18.88 15.99
CA PRO A 57 -3.94 -18.63 15.33
C PRO A 57 -3.93 -17.30 14.57
N VAL A 58 -4.59 -17.29 13.41
CA VAL A 58 -4.87 -16.07 12.64
C VAL A 58 -6.34 -15.69 12.83
N GLN A 59 -6.59 -14.57 13.51
CA GLN A 59 -7.94 -14.02 13.68
C GLN A 59 -8.08 -12.70 12.93
N LYS A 60 -9.19 -12.56 12.21
CA LYS A 60 -9.54 -11.31 11.50
C LYS A 60 -10.94 -10.86 11.92
N LYS A 61 -11.07 -9.60 12.33
CA LYS A 61 -12.34 -8.93 12.66
C LYS A 61 -12.52 -7.79 11.67
N GLN A 62 -13.59 -7.83 10.88
CA GLN A 62 -13.90 -6.80 9.86
C GLN A 62 -12.74 -6.52 8.88
N GLY A 63 -11.98 -7.56 8.51
CA GLY A 63 -10.83 -7.43 7.59
C GLY A 63 -9.52 -6.97 8.23
N LEU A 64 -9.52 -6.61 9.52
CA LEU A 64 -8.32 -6.29 10.29
C LEU A 64 -7.84 -7.52 11.04
N ARG A 65 -6.53 -7.75 11.08
CA ARG A 65 -5.93 -8.83 11.88
C ARG A 65 -5.94 -8.41 13.34
N VAL A 66 -6.63 -9.17 14.19
CA VAL A 66 -6.49 -9.01 15.65
C VAL A 66 -5.03 -9.26 15.99
N THR A 67 -4.40 -8.31 16.67
CA THR A 67 -2.96 -8.30 16.91
C THR A 67 -2.70 -8.25 18.42
N PRO A 68 -2.75 -9.40 19.12
CA PRO A 68 -2.42 -9.47 20.55
C PRO A 68 -1.01 -8.99 20.89
N ALA A 69 -0.80 -8.61 22.15
CA ALA A 69 0.49 -8.12 22.65
C ALA A 69 1.63 -9.14 22.54
N ASP A 70 1.32 -10.43 22.61
CA ASP A 70 2.29 -11.52 22.43
C ASP A 70 2.61 -11.82 20.95
N GLN A 71 1.89 -11.22 20.00
CA GLN A 71 2.05 -11.46 18.56
C GLN A 71 2.60 -10.25 17.79
N ILE A 72 2.56 -9.04 18.35
CA ILE A 72 2.99 -7.83 17.63
C ILE A 72 4.46 -7.88 17.18
N ASP A 73 5.35 -8.46 17.97
CA ASP A 73 6.77 -8.58 17.59
C ASP A 73 6.97 -9.52 16.40
N ILE A 74 6.23 -10.64 16.37
CA ILE A 74 6.24 -11.60 15.25
C ILE A 74 5.70 -10.94 13.98
N ILE A 75 4.57 -10.22 14.11
CA ILE A 75 3.94 -9.50 13.00
C ILE A 75 4.87 -8.39 12.49
N THR A 76 5.54 -7.67 13.39
CA THR A 76 6.55 -6.65 13.05
C THR A 76 7.73 -7.28 12.30
N GLY A 77 8.24 -8.41 12.79
CA GLY A 77 9.31 -9.16 12.11
C GLY A 77 8.92 -9.62 10.70
N ALA A 78 7.68 -10.07 10.51
CA ALA A 78 7.16 -10.45 9.19
C ALA A 78 7.01 -9.25 8.25
N LEU A 79 6.44 -8.13 8.72
CA LEU A 79 6.14 -6.95 7.90
C LEU A 79 7.38 -6.05 7.73
N ALA A 80 7.87 -5.45 8.81
CA ALA A 80 8.98 -4.50 8.80
C ALA A 80 10.35 -5.19 8.59
N GLY A 81 10.45 -6.48 8.90
CA GLY A 81 11.62 -7.31 8.61
C GLY A 81 11.52 -8.00 7.25
N ILE A 82 10.90 -9.17 7.19
CA ILE A 82 10.95 -10.09 6.04
C ILE A 82 10.39 -9.44 4.77
N ALA A 83 9.15 -8.93 4.80
CA ALA A 83 8.51 -8.35 3.63
C ALA A 83 9.26 -7.11 3.11
N ASN A 84 9.60 -6.19 4.03
CA ASN A 84 10.35 -4.98 3.68
C ASN A 84 11.72 -5.30 3.09
N LYS A 85 12.50 -6.16 3.74
CA LYS A 85 13.87 -6.45 3.30
C LYS A 85 13.92 -7.30 2.04
N LYS A 86 12.90 -8.12 1.73
CA LYS A 86 12.75 -8.75 0.41
C LYS A 86 12.60 -7.70 -0.70
N LEU A 87 11.73 -6.71 -0.53
CA LEU A 87 11.57 -5.60 -1.49
C LEU A 87 12.85 -4.77 -1.63
N VAL A 88 13.49 -4.42 -0.51
CA VAL A 88 14.77 -3.69 -0.50
C VAL A 88 15.88 -4.47 -1.21
N ALA A 89 15.99 -5.78 -0.96
CA ALA A 89 16.97 -6.62 -1.64
C ALA A 89 16.76 -6.63 -3.16
N MET A 90 15.52 -6.79 -3.63
CA MET A 90 15.20 -6.75 -5.06
C MET A 90 15.51 -5.37 -5.67
N ALA A 91 15.11 -4.28 -5.01
CA ALA A 91 15.39 -2.92 -5.46
C ALA A 91 16.91 -2.66 -5.57
N LYS A 92 17.68 -3.10 -4.57
CA LYS A 92 19.14 -3.02 -4.59
C LYS A 92 19.73 -3.76 -5.79
N THR A 93 19.29 -5.00 -6.06
CA THR A 93 19.78 -5.77 -7.21
C THR A 93 19.40 -5.15 -8.56
N ALA A 94 18.32 -4.36 -8.61
CA ALA A 94 17.92 -3.61 -9.80
C ALA A 94 18.70 -2.29 -9.98
N GLY A 95 19.62 -1.95 -9.06
CA GLY A 95 20.44 -0.74 -9.11
C GLY A 95 19.73 0.52 -8.58
N LEU A 96 18.66 0.37 -7.80
CA LEU A 96 17.97 1.49 -7.16
C LEU A 96 18.65 1.86 -5.83
N ASN A 97 18.81 3.16 -5.58
CA ASN A 97 19.18 3.68 -4.27
C ASN A 97 17.98 3.52 -3.33
N VAL A 98 17.95 2.49 -2.50
CA VAL A 98 16.75 2.12 -1.73
C VAL A 98 16.96 2.27 -0.22
N VAL A 99 15.93 2.73 0.48
CA VAL A 99 15.89 2.78 1.95
C VAL A 99 14.60 2.14 2.43
N GLY A 100 14.71 1.14 3.31
CA GLY A 100 13.56 0.48 3.93
C GLY A 100 13.20 1.14 5.26
N LEU A 101 11.94 1.54 5.42
CA LEU A 101 11.38 2.22 6.60
C LEU A 101 10.12 1.52 7.12
N SER A 102 9.66 1.98 8.27
CA SER A 102 8.34 1.80 8.87
C SER A 102 7.64 3.15 9.00
N LEU A 103 6.38 3.17 9.42
CA LEU A 103 5.63 4.41 9.67
C LEU A 103 6.12 5.16 10.93
N GLY A 104 6.90 4.49 11.80
CA GLY A 104 7.45 5.09 13.02
C GLY A 104 8.79 5.81 12.82
N ASP A 105 9.51 5.54 11.72
CA ASP A 105 10.81 6.15 11.46
C ASP A 105 10.67 7.65 11.22
N GLY A 106 11.59 8.48 11.74
CA GLY A 106 11.59 9.92 11.47
C GLY A 106 10.31 10.68 11.83
N ASN A 107 9.47 10.11 12.71
CA ASN A 107 8.16 10.66 13.07
C ASN A 107 7.24 10.88 11.86
N LEU A 108 7.24 9.96 10.88
CA LEU A 108 6.37 10.07 9.70
C LEU A 108 4.89 10.17 10.13
N THR A 109 4.48 9.33 11.08
CA THR A 109 3.09 9.27 11.53
C THR A 109 2.98 9.29 13.06
N THR A 110 1.81 9.68 13.56
CA THR A 110 1.34 9.32 14.90
C THR A 110 0.40 8.13 14.77
N ALA A 111 0.50 7.16 15.67
CA ALA A 111 -0.42 6.03 15.74
C ALA A 111 -1.32 6.12 16.99
N THR A 112 -2.60 5.77 16.82
CA THR A 112 -3.56 5.66 17.92
C THR A 112 -4.24 4.31 17.85
N GLN A 113 -4.31 3.60 18.99
CA GLN A 113 -5.00 2.32 19.06
C GLN A 113 -6.44 2.47 18.56
N LEU A 114 -6.82 1.61 17.61
CA LEU A 114 -8.12 1.68 16.95
C LEU A 114 -9.24 1.13 17.84
N ASP A 115 -9.00 -0.03 18.44
CA ASP A 115 -9.96 -0.74 19.28
C ASP A 115 -9.18 -1.66 20.23
N ALA A 116 -9.51 -1.63 21.52
CA ALA A 116 -8.89 -2.50 22.52
C ALA A 116 -9.09 -3.99 22.21
N GLU A 117 -10.22 -4.37 21.59
CA GLU A 117 -10.50 -5.75 21.18
C GLU A 117 -9.60 -6.22 20.03
N LEU A 118 -9.02 -5.30 19.26
CA LEU A 118 -8.08 -5.62 18.19
C LEU A 118 -6.63 -5.70 18.70
N GLY A 119 -6.35 -5.30 19.93
CA GLY A 119 -5.00 -5.25 20.51
C GLY A 119 -4.15 -4.14 19.89
N HIS A 120 -2.95 -4.49 19.43
CA HIS A 120 -1.96 -3.61 18.80
C HIS A 120 -2.32 -3.26 17.34
N VAL A 121 -3.57 -2.88 17.09
CA VAL A 121 -4.02 -2.36 15.80
C VAL A 121 -4.28 -0.87 15.94
N ALA A 122 -3.75 -0.07 15.01
CA ALA A 122 -3.86 1.39 15.06
C ALA A 122 -4.39 2.00 13.76
N THR A 123 -4.97 3.18 13.91
CA THR A 123 -5.04 4.17 12.83
C THR A 123 -3.83 5.09 12.93
N VAL A 124 -3.48 5.70 11.81
CA VAL A 124 -2.33 6.63 11.74
C VAL A 124 -2.74 7.97 11.14
N GLN A 125 -2.09 9.03 11.62
CA GLN A 125 -2.20 10.36 11.03
C GLN A 125 -0.83 10.84 10.55
N PRO A 126 -0.76 11.57 9.42
CA PRO A 126 0.42 12.32 8.99
C PRO A 126 1.01 13.17 10.11
N LYS A 127 2.34 13.14 10.31
CA LYS A 127 3.03 13.97 11.31
C LYS A 127 4.18 14.79 10.69
N GLN A 128 5.29 14.17 10.29
CA GLN A 128 6.45 14.89 9.73
C GLN A 128 6.89 14.34 8.37
N VAL A 129 7.08 15.23 7.40
CA VAL A 129 7.53 14.87 6.04
C VAL A 129 9.05 14.98 5.84
N ALA A 130 9.78 15.57 6.79
CA ALA A 130 11.17 15.97 6.63
C ALA A 130 12.10 14.83 6.17
N LEU A 131 11.95 13.63 6.77
CA LEU A 131 12.73 12.45 6.38
C LEU A 131 12.48 12.04 4.93
N LEU A 132 11.21 11.96 4.50
CA LEU A 132 10.89 11.57 3.12
C LEU A 132 11.38 12.60 2.12
N ASN A 133 11.23 13.90 2.40
CA ASN A 133 11.77 14.94 1.52
C ASN A 133 13.29 14.84 1.40
N ALA A 134 14.01 14.61 2.50
CA ALA A 134 15.46 14.43 2.46
C ALA A 134 15.87 13.23 1.59
N LEU A 135 15.21 12.08 1.77
CA LEU A 135 15.48 10.87 0.99
C LEU A 135 15.15 11.05 -0.49
N LEU A 136 13.96 11.59 -0.81
CA LEU A 136 13.49 11.77 -2.18
C LEU A 136 14.32 12.82 -2.94
N ASN A 137 14.80 13.87 -2.26
CA ASN A 137 15.68 14.88 -2.87
C ASN A 137 17.08 14.33 -3.14
N ALA A 138 17.52 13.32 -2.39
CA ALA A 138 18.76 12.58 -2.64
C ALA A 138 18.56 11.36 -3.57
N ASP A 139 17.44 11.30 -4.29
CA ASP A 139 17.06 10.24 -5.24
C ASP A 139 16.97 8.81 -4.66
N PHE A 140 16.77 8.69 -3.34
CA PHE A 140 16.42 7.42 -2.75
C PHE A 140 14.98 7.01 -3.12
N LEU A 141 14.73 5.70 -3.12
CA LEU A 141 13.43 5.04 -3.15
C LEU A 141 13.07 4.58 -1.73
N PRO A 142 12.19 5.29 -1.01
CA PRO A 142 11.66 4.80 0.26
C PRO A 142 10.70 3.63 0.04
N ILE A 143 10.91 2.54 0.79
CA ILE A 143 9.99 1.39 0.86
C ILE A 143 9.53 1.25 2.30
N ILE A 144 8.26 1.55 2.55
CA ILE A 144 7.69 1.74 3.89
C ILE A 144 6.75 0.57 4.22
N SER A 145 7.03 -0.12 5.32
CA SER A 145 6.16 -1.15 5.88
C SER A 145 5.01 -0.55 6.69
N SER A 146 3.88 -1.25 6.79
CA SER A 146 2.70 -0.80 7.54
C SER A 146 2.76 -1.09 9.05
N ILE A 147 3.92 -0.92 9.66
CA ILE A 147 4.11 -0.93 11.12
C ILE A 147 4.34 0.49 11.59
N ALA A 148 3.64 0.92 12.63
CA ALA A 148 3.81 2.22 13.28
C ALA A 148 4.25 2.06 14.74
N ILE A 149 4.57 3.18 15.37
CA ILE A 149 4.88 3.28 16.80
C ILE A 149 3.96 4.35 17.38
N ASP A 150 3.25 4.05 18.47
CA ASP A 150 2.41 5.04 19.17
C ASP A 150 3.25 5.99 20.05
N ASP A 151 2.62 7.01 20.64
CA ASP A 151 3.33 8.00 21.47
C ASP A 151 3.89 7.39 22.78
N ASP A 152 3.43 6.20 23.19
CA ASP A 152 3.96 5.44 24.33
C ASP A 152 5.13 4.51 23.93
N GLY A 153 5.52 4.49 22.65
CA GLY A 153 6.60 3.64 22.13
C GLY A 153 6.19 2.20 21.82
N ARG A 154 4.88 1.89 21.77
CA ARG A 154 4.38 0.56 21.43
C ARG A 154 4.31 0.36 19.92
N LEU A 155 4.71 -0.82 19.47
CA LEU A 155 4.54 -1.24 18.08
C LEU A 155 3.06 -1.44 17.75
N MET A 156 2.64 -0.97 16.58
CA MET A 156 1.26 -1.04 16.12
C MET A 156 1.17 -1.56 14.67
N ASN A 157 0.27 -2.51 14.46
CA ASN A 157 -0.09 -3.04 13.15
C ASN A 157 -1.12 -2.12 12.48
N VAL A 158 -0.82 -1.64 11.28
CA VAL A 158 -1.65 -0.67 10.55
C VAL A 158 -2.11 -1.29 9.24
N ASN A 159 -3.35 -1.02 8.84
CA ASN A 159 -3.83 -1.40 7.52
C ASN A 159 -2.98 -0.70 6.43
N ALA A 160 -2.48 -1.47 5.47
CA ALA A 160 -1.55 -0.95 4.46
C ALA A 160 -2.16 0.11 3.51
N ASP A 161 -3.48 0.08 3.28
CA ASP A 161 -4.17 1.12 2.48
C ASP A 161 -4.26 2.42 3.27
N GLN A 162 -4.55 2.36 4.58
CA GLN A 162 -4.51 3.53 5.47
C GLN A 162 -3.09 4.09 5.61
N ALA A 163 -2.09 3.20 5.75
CA ALA A 163 -0.68 3.57 5.76
C ALA A 163 -0.29 4.34 4.48
N ALA A 164 -0.65 3.80 3.31
CA ALA A 164 -0.35 4.43 2.03
C ALA A 164 -1.06 5.77 1.86
N THR A 165 -2.30 5.87 2.36
CA THR A 165 -3.06 7.13 2.39
C THR A 165 -2.34 8.18 3.23
N ALA A 166 -1.91 7.84 4.46
CA ALA A 166 -1.19 8.78 5.32
C ALA A 166 0.12 9.27 4.70
N ILE A 167 0.89 8.38 4.06
CA ILE A 167 2.11 8.75 3.35
C ILE A 167 1.82 9.63 2.13
N ALA A 168 0.74 9.34 1.38
CA ALA A 168 0.32 10.16 0.25
C ALA A 168 -0.11 11.56 0.71
N THR A 169 -0.81 11.68 1.85
CA THR A 169 -1.17 12.97 2.45
C THR A 169 0.07 13.76 2.84
N LEU A 170 1.05 13.14 3.50
CA LEU A 170 2.31 13.79 3.90
C LEU A 170 3.04 14.42 2.71
N LEU A 171 3.09 13.69 1.59
CA LEU A 171 3.84 14.08 0.40
C LEU A 171 3.01 14.90 -0.61
N GLN A 172 1.72 15.10 -0.36
CA GLN A 172 0.77 15.62 -1.35
C GLN A 172 0.87 14.85 -2.69
N ALA A 173 1.08 13.54 -2.58
CA ALA A 173 1.40 12.63 -3.67
C ALA A 173 0.13 12.04 -4.28
N GLU A 174 0.20 11.62 -5.54
CA GLU A 174 -0.80 10.73 -6.10
C GLU A 174 -0.69 9.33 -5.47
N LEU A 175 -1.80 8.62 -5.34
CA LEU A 175 -1.84 7.28 -4.75
C LEU A 175 -2.38 6.26 -5.75
N VAL A 176 -1.63 5.17 -5.91
CA VAL A 176 -2.06 3.98 -6.67
C VAL A 176 -2.08 2.78 -5.75
N MET A 177 -3.19 2.05 -5.75
CA MET A 177 -3.35 0.75 -5.10
C MET A 177 -3.15 -0.36 -6.13
N LEU A 178 -1.96 -0.97 -6.14
CA LEU A 178 -1.69 -2.10 -7.05
C LEU A 178 -2.38 -3.37 -6.55
N SER A 179 -3.15 -3.97 -7.44
CA SER A 179 -3.89 -5.22 -7.23
C SER A 179 -3.67 -6.17 -8.41
N ASP A 180 -4.19 -7.38 -8.27
CA ASP A 180 -4.19 -8.46 -9.24
C ASP A 180 -5.32 -8.40 -10.30
N VAL A 181 -6.00 -7.26 -10.40
CA VAL A 181 -7.18 -6.99 -11.24
C VAL A 181 -6.97 -5.70 -12.04
N ASP A 182 -7.58 -5.63 -13.22
CA ASP A 182 -7.47 -4.48 -14.16
C ASP A 182 -8.04 -3.17 -13.63
N GLY A 183 -8.92 -3.25 -12.64
CA GLY A 183 -9.75 -2.15 -12.14
C GLY A 183 -11.18 -2.65 -11.98
N VAL A 184 -12.14 -1.73 -12.00
CA VAL A 184 -13.56 -2.06 -11.98
C VAL A 184 -14.03 -2.28 -13.41
N LEU A 185 -14.68 -3.42 -13.65
CA LEU A 185 -15.27 -3.74 -14.94
C LEU A 185 -16.78 -3.53 -14.89
N ASP A 186 -17.37 -3.06 -15.99
CA ASP A 186 -18.82 -3.01 -16.18
C ASP A 186 -19.42 -4.41 -16.42
N GLN A 187 -20.73 -4.48 -16.63
CA GLN A 187 -21.44 -5.74 -16.93
C GLN A 187 -20.93 -6.40 -18.22
N GLN A 188 -20.46 -5.61 -19.19
CA GLN A 188 -19.91 -6.04 -20.47
C GLN A 188 -18.41 -6.37 -20.38
N LYS A 189 -17.82 -6.34 -19.18
CA LYS A 189 -16.40 -6.61 -18.89
C LYS A 189 -15.44 -5.56 -19.47
N ASN A 190 -15.91 -4.35 -19.77
CA ASN A 190 -15.04 -3.23 -20.11
C ASN A 190 -14.55 -2.51 -18.86
N LEU A 191 -13.33 -2.00 -18.91
CA LEU A 191 -12.74 -1.23 -17.82
C LEU A 191 -13.45 0.12 -17.68
N ILE A 192 -13.94 0.41 -16.48
CA ILE A 192 -14.46 1.72 -16.12
C ILE A 192 -13.28 2.61 -15.74
N ALA A 193 -13.08 3.71 -16.47
CA ALA A 193 -11.93 4.59 -16.26
C ALA A 193 -11.99 5.38 -14.94
N GLU A 194 -13.19 5.81 -14.53
CA GLU A 194 -13.38 6.64 -13.34
C GLU A 194 -14.75 6.35 -12.68
N LEU A 195 -14.77 6.35 -11.35
CA LEU A 195 -15.95 6.14 -10.52
C LEU A 195 -15.97 7.12 -9.35
N ASN A 196 -17.14 7.67 -9.03
CA ASN A 196 -17.40 8.42 -7.80
C ASN A 196 -18.28 7.62 -6.82
N THR A 197 -18.52 8.17 -5.62
CA THR A 197 -19.35 7.54 -4.57
C THR A 197 -20.69 7.02 -5.10
N ALA A 198 -21.46 7.86 -5.79
CA ALA A 198 -22.79 7.47 -6.28
C ALA A 198 -22.74 6.34 -7.33
N GLN A 199 -21.75 6.36 -8.22
CA GLN A 199 -21.57 5.31 -9.22
C GLN A 199 -21.14 3.99 -8.57
N ILE A 200 -20.29 4.03 -7.55
CA ILE A 200 -19.87 2.85 -6.79
C ILE A 200 -21.08 2.22 -6.09
N GLU A 201 -21.87 3.01 -5.38
CA GLU A 201 -23.06 2.53 -4.67
C GLU A 201 -24.07 1.90 -5.63
N LYS A 202 -24.31 2.54 -6.78
CA LYS A 202 -25.15 2.01 -7.84
C LYS A 202 -24.63 0.65 -8.34
N LEU A 203 -23.34 0.55 -8.68
CA LEU A 203 -22.75 -0.69 -9.20
C LEU A 203 -22.71 -1.82 -8.16
N ILE A 204 -22.65 -1.50 -6.87
CA ILE A 204 -22.80 -2.47 -5.78
C ILE A 204 -24.26 -2.96 -5.71
N ALA A 205 -25.22 -2.04 -5.75
CA ALA A 205 -26.65 -2.38 -5.73
C ALA A 205 -27.07 -3.23 -6.94
N GLU A 206 -26.50 -2.96 -8.11
CA GLU A 206 -26.69 -3.71 -9.35
C GLU A 206 -25.89 -5.03 -9.41
N GLN A 207 -25.17 -5.40 -8.33
CA GLN A 207 -24.32 -6.59 -8.25
C GLN A 207 -23.23 -6.68 -9.34
N VAL A 208 -22.80 -5.53 -9.88
CA VAL A 208 -21.67 -5.46 -10.83
C VAL A 208 -20.34 -5.52 -10.08
N ILE A 209 -20.25 -4.80 -8.95
CA ILE A 209 -19.12 -4.85 -8.03
C ILE A 209 -19.46 -5.86 -6.92
N THR A 210 -18.77 -7.00 -6.90
CA THR A 210 -18.99 -8.06 -5.91
C THR A 210 -17.74 -8.40 -5.10
N ASP A 211 -17.93 -9.12 -4.00
CA ASP A 211 -16.89 -9.81 -3.24
C ASP A 211 -15.69 -8.92 -2.88
N GLY A 212 -14.48 -9.37 -3.22
CA GLY A 212 -13.23 -8.66 -2.96
C GLY A 212 -13.12 -7.32 -3.68
N MET A 213 -13.91 -7.06 -4.75
CA MET A 213 -13.90 -5.76 -5.41
C MET A 213 -14.61 -4.70 -4.56
N ILE A 214 -15.65 -5.06 -3.81
CA ILE A 214 -16.31 -4.13 -2.86
C ILE A 214 -15.29 -3.60 -1.86
N VAL A 215 -14.46 -4.49 -1.31
CA VAL A 215 -13.42 -4.12 -0.33
C VAL A 215 -12.40 -3.16 -0.95
N LYS A 216 -11.92 -3.44 -2.16
CA LYS A 216 -10.92 -2.61 -2.87
C LYS A 216 -11.46 -1.22 -3.21
N VAL A 217 -12.67 -1.15 -3.77
CA VAL A 217 -13.29 0.12 -4.16
C VAL A 217 -13.63 0.97 -2.94
N LYS A 218 -14.12 0.37 -1.85
CA LYS A 218 -14.35 1.10 -0.59
C LYS A 218 -13.06 1.62 0.04
N ALA A 219 -11.97 0.84 0.00
CA ALA A 219 -10.67 1.27 0.49
C ALA A 219 -10.12 2.45 -0.33
N ALA A 220 -10.19 2.36 -1.66
CA ALA A 220 -9.79 3.44 -2.55
C ALA A 220 -10.66 4.68 -2.41
N LEU A 221 -11.98 4.52 -2.21
CA LEU A 221 -12.89 5.64 -1.95
C LEU A 221 -12.58 6.35 -0.64
N THR A 222 -12.38 5.58 0.43
CA THR A 222 -11.97 6.12 1.75
C THR A 222 -10.66 6.91 1.63
N ALA A 223 -9.68 6.36 0.89
CA ALA A 223 -8.42 7.04 0.63
C ALA A 223 -8.60 8.30 -0.22
N ALA A 224 -9.44 8.25 -1.26
CA ALA A 224 -9.72 9.40 -2.13
C ALA A 224 -10.37 10.56 -1.37
N GLN A 225 -11.33 10.25 -0.52
CA GLN A 225 -12.00 11.21 0.37
C GLN A 225 -11.02 11.81 1.38
N ALA A 226 -10.18 10.99 2.01
CA ALA A 226 -9.17 11.46 2.96
C ALA A 226 -8.11 12.35 2.31
N LEU A 227 -7.76 12.08 1.05
CA LEU A 227 -6.78 12.87 0.28
C LEU A 227 -7.40 14.06 -0.45
N ASN A 228 -8.73 14.14 -0.54
CA ASN A 228 -9.46 15.03 -1.43
C ASN A 228 -8.91 15.01 -2.88
N GLN A 229 -8.54 13.82 -3.36
CA GLN A 229 -8.02 13.59 -4.71
C GLN A 229 -8.31 12.16 -5.14
N ALA A 230 -8.34 11.89 -6.45
CA ALA A 230 -8.62 10.54 -6.92
C ALA A 230 -7.48 9.55 -6.60
N VAL A 231 -7.87 8.31 -6.30
CA VAL A 231 -6.97 7.17 -6.06
C VAL A 231 -7.17 6.15 -7.18
N GLU A 232 -6.10 5.63 -7.76
CA GLU A 232 -6.20 4.65 -8.85
C GLU A 232 -6.01 3.22 -8.35
N ILE A 233 -6.90 2.32 -8.78
CA ILE A 233 -6.74 0.87 -8.64
C ILE A 233 -6.19 0.35 -9.98
N ALA A 234 -5.03 -0.30 -9.97
CA ALA A 234 -4.37 -0.75 -11.18
C ALA A 234 -3.78 -2.17 -11.05
N ASN A 235 -3.57 -2.83 -12.19
CA ASN A 235 -3.10 -4.22 -12.25
C ASN A 235 -1.57 -4.33 -12.33
N TRP A 236 -0.94 -4.96 -11.34
CA TRP A 236 0.50 -5.23 -11.38
C TRP A 236 0.89 -6.31 -12.40
N LYS A 237 -0.06 -7.13 -12.89
CA LYS A 237 0.20 -8.18 -13.91
C LYS A 237 0.47 -7.59 -15.30
N LYS A 238 -0.01 -6.37 -15.58
CA LYS A 238 0.20 -5.67 -16.85
C LYS A 238 1.52 -4.92 -16.86
N THR A 239 2.61 -5.69 -16.87
CA THR A 239 3.98 -5.17 -16.76
C THR A 239 4.33 -4.11 -17.78
N GLU A 240 3.79 -4.24 -18.99
CA GLU A 240 3.96 -3.32 -20.12
C GLU A 240 3.35 -1.95 -19.86
N LYS A 241 2.36 -1.85 -18.95
CA LYS A 241 1.68 -0.60 -18.59
C LYS A 241 2.25 0.07 -17.33
N LEU A 242 3.16 -0.58 -16.62
CA LEU A 242 3.68 -0.04 -15.36
C LEU A 242 4.49 1.24 -15.56
N ALA A 243 5.25 1.35 -16.66
CA ALA A 243 5.97 2.58 -16.99
C ALA A 243 5.00 3.75 -17.26
N ASP A 244 3.89 3.47 -17.96
CA ASP A 244 2.83 4.44 -18.22
C ASP A 244 2.20 4.92 -16.90
N LEU A 245 1.88 3.99 -15.99
CA LEU A 245 1.40 4.31 -14.65
C LEU A 245 2.37 5.22 -13.89
N PHE A 246 3.66 4.89 -13.88
CA PHE A 246 4.68 5.72 -13.21
C PHE A 246 4.78 7.12 -13.81
N SER A 247 4.56 7.25 -15.12
CA SER A 247 4.51 8.55 -15.81
C SER A 247 3.22 9.35 -15.56
N GLY A 248 2.23 8.76 -14.88
CA GLY A 248 0.94 9.40 -14.55
C GLY A 248 -0.16 9.12 -15.58
N GLN A 249 0.06 8.20 -16.52
CA GLN A 249 -1.03 7.68 -17.34
C GLN A 249 -1.93 6.74 -16.53
N ARG A 250 -3.19 6.68 -16.94
CA ARG A 250 -4.23 5.91 -16.28
C ARG A 250 -4.32 4.55 -16.94
N ILE A 251 -4.09 3.50 -16.18
CA ILE A 251 -4.05 2.12 -16.68
C ILE A 251 -5.11 1.23 -16.02
N GLY A 252 -5.80 1.73 -14.99
CA GLY A 252 -6.89 1.08 -14.30
C GLY A 252 -8.09 2.01 -14.06
N THR A 253 -8.70 1.91 -12.87
CA THR A 253 -9.88 2.70 -12.50
C THR A 253 -9.53 3.73 -11.45
N ARG A 254 -9.85 5.00 -11.71
CA ARG A 254 -9.75 6.07 -10.73
C ARG A 254 -11.00 6.14 -9.87
N ILE A 255 -10.82 6.24 -8.57
CA ILE A 255 -11.88 6.48 -7.60
C ILE A 255 -11.78 7.93 -7.18
N ALA A 256 -12.76 8.75 -7.56
CA ALA A 256 -12.89 10.14 -7.16
C ALA A 256 -13.51 10.23 -5.74
N PRO A 257 -13.17 11.27 -4.95
CA PRO A 257 -13.75 11.50 -3.62
C PRO A 257 -15.28 11.64 -3.65
#